data_AF-A0A9E2JCL9-F1
#
_entry.id   AF-A0A9E2JCL9-F1
#
_cell.length_a   1.000
_cell.length_b   1.000
_cell.length_c   1.000
_cell.angle_alpha   90.00
_cell.angle_beta   90.00
_cell.angle_gamma   90.00
#
_symmetry.space_group_name_H-M   'P 1'
#
loop_
_entity.id
_entity.type
_entity.pdbx_description
1 polymer ?
#
loop_
_entity_poly.entity_id
_entity_poly.type
_entity_poly.pdbx_seq_one_letter_code
_entity_poly.pdbx_strand_id
1 'polypeptide(L)'
;MSLLAAGLLGAAEQAPPPLEIHTGWQYSWAPAPESGAVSSPDWRTIRDPVNPPGREGRTELWLRVRLPEIPCPDPALLIDRRGVLLAFETWLDDRMIYHFGMTDEAGGWTFPGVTSHLIALPPDFAGSTLKLHVFSDYSNIGLRGRMSIGRAEDLIRDVMRRDADGIVIGLLIIFFGIFDLFIALEQPEKGSRAPFFGIYALCVGLYTINLTTVKDLVFHAPMFWFTVYFIALILMPVGIVGFVWQTFRPERGSLAHRLWQAHIGYALVCLVFYLAALWDWIPRPVAYFPIHLLRFVFILEMVYLLGIVANQAFRRGNVEARIYIAGLAPVAVFGAYDLLVALGPILSDRSFVQWGLFCFVFSLGMIRRRRHLDIRNRLVTYAHELERRSEEKEKLMKDLHDGIGGLATSIFFLAETAKSYSSEAKLKRNLAAISELSTESLGEIRTFMHSLDDQDRNWSALIAELRHHGSNLIEAHGLEYELDAAVDQRAPNLSSPLYLNLFRIHKEALTNIIKHARAGRVRVTLEVEARRLTLCIRDDGIGFKQGGRREGGTSNMAARAAEMGGTLEITSEQGACVRLELPLPQK
;
A
#
# COMPACT_ATOMS: atom_id res chain seq x y z
N MET A 1 -29.41 5.05 21.36
CA MET A 1 -28.37 5.53 22.29
C MET A 1 -28.92 6.42 23.41
N SER A 2 -30.14 6.14 23.92
CA SER A 2 -30.79 7.01 24.93
C SER A 2 -31.64 6.26 25.95
N LEU A 3 -31.57 4.93 26.00
CA LEU A 3 -32.39 4.08 26.89
C LEU A 3 -31.57 3.16 27.82
N LEU A 4 -30.24 3.19 27.73
CA LEU A 4 -29.33 2.46 28.64
C LEU A 4 -28.73 3.36 29.75
N ALA A 5 -29.07 4.65 29.78
CA ALA A 5 -28.49 5.63 30.71
C ALA A 5 -29.33 5.89 31.99
N ALA A 6 -30.55 5.35 32.09
CA ALA A 6 -31.49 5.72 33.15
C ALA A 6 -31.62 4.69 34.30
N GLY A 7 -31.01 3.50 34.18
CA GLY A 7 -31.19 2.42 35.17
C GLY A 7 -30.14 2.31 36.28
N LEU A 8 -29.07 3.14 36.25
CA LEU A 8 -27.91 3.01 37.15
C LEU A 8 -27.72 4.21 38.11
N LEU A 9 -28.64 5.17 38.11
CA LEU A 9 -28.62 6.31 39.03
C LEU A 9 -29.63 6.07 40.18
N GLY A 10 -29.45 4.96 40.89
CA GLY A 10 -29.92 4.86 42.27
C GLY A 10 -29.00 5.73 43.13
N ALA A 11 -29.59 6.65 43.89
CA ALA A 11 -28.88 7.52 44.83
C ALA A 11 -28.18 6.67 45.91
N ALA A 12 -26.93 6.29 45.68
CA ALA A 12 -26.02 5.84 46.71
C ALA A 12 -25.32 7.08 47.29
N GLU A 13 -25.31 7.21 48.61
CA GLU A 13 -24.39 8.11 49.32
C GLU A 13 -23.01 8.05 48.64
N GLN A 14 -22.50 9.21 48.21
CA GLN A 14 -21.20 9.30 47.58
C GLN A 14 -20.14 8.88 48.60
N ALA A 15 -19.72 7.61 48.55
CA ALA A 15 -18.53 7.17 49.23
C ALA A 15 -17.35 8.06 48.78
N PRO A 16 -16.40 8.36 49.67
CA PRO A 16 -15.24 9.17 49.31
C PRO A 16 -14.50 8.52 48.13
N PRO A 17 -14.00 9.32 47.17
CA PRO A 17 -13.25 8.79 46.04
C PRO A 17 -12.04 7.97 46.52
N PRO A 18 -11.57 6.98 45.73
CA PRO A 18 -10.38 6.20 46.08
C PRO A 18 -9.21 7.11 46.48
N LEU A 19 -8.60 6.82 47.62
CA LEU A 19 -7.48 7.57 48.15
C LEU A 19 -6.16 6.97 47.67
N GLU A 20 -5.29 7.78 47.10
CA GLU A 20 -3.98 7.36 46.63
C GLU A 20 -2.89 7.53 47.70
N ILE A 21 -2.00 6.55 47.79
CA ILE A 21 -0.87 6.55 48.74
C ILE A 21 0.41 6.97 48.02
N HIS A 22 0.74 8.26 48.08
CA HIS A 22 1.93 8.81 47.40
C HIS A 22 3.11 9.14 48.31
N THR A 23 2.89 9.20 49.62
CA THR A 23 3.89 9.71 50.59
C THR A 23 3.89 8.87 51.86
N GLY A 24 4.98 8.97 52.64
CA GLY A 24 5.09 8.24 53.91
C GLY A 24 5.71 6.84 53.76
N TRP A 25 6.25 6.53 52.58
CA TRP A 25 6.95 5.29 52.32
C TRP A 25 8.27 5.23 53.09
N GLN A 26 8.53 4.07 53.67
CA GLN A 26 9.81 3.71 54.27
C GLN A 26 10.28 2.39 53.70
N TYR A 27 11.59 2.19 53.64
CA TYR A 27 12.18 0.97 53.11
C TYR A 27 13.24 0.39 54.06
N SER A 28 13.47 -0.92 53.94
CA SER A 28 14.56 -1.61 54.60
C SER A 28 15.10 -2.76 53.73
N TRP A 29 16.40 -2.98 53.81
CA TRP A 29 17.10 -4.08 53.15
C TRP A 29 17.43 -5.22 54.13
N ALA A 30 16.70 -5.30 55.25
CA ALA A 30 16.88 -6.36 56.25
C ALA A 30 16.41 -7.72 55.68
N PRO A 31 17.08 -8.82 56.05
CA PRO A 31 16.64 -10.16 55.66
C PRO A 31 15.28 -10.49 56.27
N ALA A 32 14.52 -11.37 55.61
CA ALA A 32 13.23 -11.85 56.10
C ALA A 32 13.35 -12.49 57.49
N PRO A 33 12.43 -12.21 58.43
CA PRO A 33 12.51 -12.81 59.76
C PRO A 33 12.12 -14.30 59.71
N GLU A 34 13.02 -15.20 60.15
CA GLU A 34 12.73 -16.65 60.22
C GLU A 34 11.60 -17.02 61.20
N SER A 35 11.23 -16.13 62.12
CA SER A 35 10.21 -16.38 63.16
C SER A 35 9.61 -15.10 63.78
N GLY A 36 9.42 -14.05 62.97
CA GLY A 36 8.67 -12.85 63.40
C GLY A 36 9.40 -11.88 64.33
N ALA A 37 10.66 -12.13 64.70
CA ALA A 37 11.44 -11.19 65.52
C ALA A 37 12.89 -11.06 65.03
N VAL A 38 13.10 -10.21 64.03
CA VAL A 38 14.41 -9.57 63.79
C VAL A 38 14.35 -8.17 64.38
N SER A 39 15.39 -7.79 65.13
CA SER A 39 15.60 -6.45 65.71
C SER A 39 15.28 -5.36 64.68
N SER A 40 14.36 -4.46 65.05
CA SER A 40 13.85 -3.31 64.27
C SER A 40 14.65 -3.02 63.01
N PRO A 41 14.15 -3.39 61.81
CA PRO A 41 14.82 -3.07 60.56
C PRO A 41 15.16 -1.58 60.54
N ASP A 42 16.35 -1.20 60.09
CA ASP A 42 16.70 0.22 59.89
C ASP A 42 15.81 0.78 58.76
N TRP A 43 14.65 1.32 59.15
CA TRP A 43 13.68 1.89 58.23
C TRP A 43 14.11 3.29 57.82
N ARG A 44 14.27 3.50 56.51
CA ARG A 44 14.64 4.79 55.93
C ARG A 44 13.49 5.35 55.12
N THR A 45 13.22 6.64 55.26
CA THR A 45 12.17 7.31 54.48
C THR A 45 12.57 7.38 53.00
N ILE A 46 11.62 7.11 52.12
CA ILE A 46 11.80 7.24 50.68
C ILE A 46 10.61 7.97 50.08
N ARG A 47 10.88 8.85 49.10
CA ARG A 47 9.82 9.60 48.42
C ARG A 47 9.12 8.77 47.36
N ASP A 48 9.90 8.04 46.56
CA ASP A 48 9.42 7.17 45.49
C ASP A 48 9.81 5.73 45.84
N PRO A 49 8.87 4.82 46.14
CA PRO A 49 9.18 3.46 46.60
C PRO A 49 9.79 2.55 45.51
N VAL A 50 10.41 3.11 44.48
CA VAL A 50 11.15 2.43 43.40
C VAL A 50 12.65 2.60 43.59
N ASN A 51 13.40 1.50 43.42
CA ASN A 51 14.87 1.47 43.44
C ASN A 51 15.50 2.25 44.60
N PRO A 52 15.18 1.89 45.86
CA PRO A 52 15.79 2.54 47.01
C PRO A 52 17.33 2.48 46.96
N PRO A 53 18.02 3.50 47.50
CA PRO A 53 19.47 3.50 47.52
C PRO A 53 20.01 2.39 48.44
N GLY A 54 21.22 1.89 48.11
CA GLY A 54 21.91 0.85 48.89
C GLY A 54 21.51 -0.59 48.55
N ARG A 55 21.04 -0.85 47.31
CA ARG A 55 20.65 -2.20 46.88
C ARG A 55 21.79 -3.21 46.94
N GLU A 56 23.00 -2.85 46.50
CA GLU A 56 24.21 -3.70 46.61
C GLU A 56 24.02 -5.17 46.18
N GLY A 57 23.20 -5.42 45.16
CA GLY A 57 22.90 -6.77 44.66
C GLY A 57 21.84 -7.55 45.44
N ARG A 58 21.25 -6.97 46.49
CA ARG A 58 20.13 -7.56 47.25
C ARG A 58 18.90 -7.71 46.36
N THR A 59 18.24 -8.85 46.51
CA THR A 59 17.04 -9.25 45.76
C THR A 59 15.75 -9.08 46.55
N GLU A 60 15.85 -8.80 47.84
CA GLU A 60 14.70 -8.63 48.75
C GLU A 60 14.62 -7.21 49.24
N LEU A 61 13.42 -6.63 49.23
CA LEU A 61 13.17 -5.28 49.70
C LEU A 61 11.91 -5.26 50.56
N TRP A 62 12.04 -4.69 51.76
CA TRP A 62 10.89 -4.35 52.58
C TRP A 62 10.49 -2.90 52.32
N LEU A 63 9.21 -2.69 52.05
CA LEU A 63 8.57 -1.38 52.01
C LEU A 63 7.49 -1.34 53.09
N ARG A 64 7.26 -0.18 53.71
CA ARG A 64 6.11 0.01 54.59
C ARG A 64 5.51 1.39 54.47
N VAL A 65 4.23 1.49 54.79
CA VAL A 65 3.49 2.74 54.89
C VAL A 65 2.36 2.58 55.91
N ARG A 66 2.03 3.67 56.62
CA ARG A 66 0.91 3.69 57.56
C ARG A 66 -0.37 3.96 56.80
N LEU A 67 -1.38 3.12 57.00
CA LEU A 67 -2.65 3.25 56.28
C LEU A 67 -3.51 4.36 56.88
N PRO A 68 -4.09 5.23 56.04
CA PRO A 68 -5.01 6.27 56.49
C PRO A 68 -6.36 5.66 56.91
N GLU A 69 -7.06 6.36 57.79
CA GLU A 69 -8.42 5.99 58.20
C GLU A 69 -9.41 6.41 57.10
N ILE A 70 -10.11 5.43 56.53
CA ILE A 70 -11.14 5.67 55.50
C ILE A 70 -12.41 4.92 55.93
N PRO A 71 -13.52 5.62 56.18
CA PRO A 71 -14.80 4.99 56.50
C PRO A 71 -15.37 4.35 55.24
N CYS A 72 -15.13 3.07 55.06
CA CYS A 72 -15.47 2.33 53.86
C CYS A 72 -15.95 0.92 54.23
N PRO A 73 -17.17 0.50 53.83
CA PRO A 73 -17.55 -0.90 53.88
C PRO A 73 -16.75 -1.67 52.80
N ASP A 74 -16.19 -2.81 53.16
CA ASP A 74 -15.33 -3.67 52.32
C ASP A 74 -14.11 -2.93 51.72
N PRO A 75 -13.15 -2.49 52.57
CA PRO A 75 -11.95 -1.82 52.10
C PRO A 75 -11.09 -2.76 51.28
N ALA A 76 -10.56 -2.25 50.18
CA ALA A 76 -9.61 -2.94 49.34
C ALA A 76 -8.46 -2.02 48.97
N LEU A 77 -7.33 -2.65 48.69
CA LEU A 77 -6.12 -2.04 48.21
C LEU A 77 -5.92 -2.46 46.74
N LEU A 78 -5.92 -1.48 45.84
CA LEU A 78 -5.56 -1.68 44.45
C LEU A 78 -4.09 -1.29 44.22
N ILE A 79 -3.28 -2.26 43.82
CA ILE A 79 -1.95 -2.05 43.28
C ILE A 79 -2.03 -2.23 41.77
N ASP A 80 -1.81 -1.14 41.02
CA ASP A 80 -1.81 -1.19 39.56
C ASP A 80 -0.69 -2.11 39.03
N ARG A 81 -0.81 -2.57 37.79
CA ARG A 81 0.18 -3.36 37.04
C ARG A 81 1.57 -2.75 37.00
N ARG A 82 1.66 -1.42 37.03
CA ARG A 82 2.93 -0.69 37.10
C ARG A 82 3.52 -0.70 38.51
N GLY A 83 2.75 -1.15 39.50
CA GLY A 83 2.98 -1.22 40.94
C GLY A 83 4.14 -2.12 41.30
N VAL A 84 3.90 -3.43 41.42
CA VAL A 84 4.94 -4.41 41.75
C VAL A 84 5.17 -5.31 40.54
N LEU A 85 6.42 -5.42 40.09
CA LEU A 85 6.74 -6.02 38.79
C LEU A 85 7.01 -7.53 38.82
N LEU A 86 7.18 -8.13 40.01
CA LEU A 86 7.68 -9.50 40.16
C LEU A 86 6.85 -10.26 41.21
N ALA A 87 7.46 -10.66 42.32
CA ALA A 87 6.79 -11.37 43.41
C ALA A 87 6.79 -10.51 44.67
N PHE A 88 5.73 -10.62 45.46
CA PHE A 88 5.67 -9.93 46.75
C PHE A 88 4.67 -10.55 47.71
N GLU A 89 4.90 -10.26 48.98
CA GLU A 89 3.98 -10.53 50.07
C GLU A 89 3.48 -9.22 50.64
N THR A 90 2.23 -9.23 51.10
CA THR A 90 1.60 -8.09 51.77
C THR A 90 1.21 -8.51 53.18
N TRP A 91 1.70 -7.73 54.13
CA TRP A 91 1.47 -7.91 55.55
C TRP A 91 0.79 -6.67 56.11
N LEU A 92 -0.19 -6.87 56.97
CA LEU A 92 -0.82 -5.82 57.75
C LEU A 92 -0.39 -6.02 59.20
N ASP A 93 0.41 -5.09 59.71
CA ASP A 93 1.16 -5.23 60.95
C ASP A 93 1.98 -6.53 60.94
N ASP A 94 1.51 -7.58 61.63
CA ASP A 94 2.20 -8.88 61.73
C ASP A 94 1.41 -10.04 61.08
N ARG A 95 0.34 -9.74 60.35
CA ARG A 95 -0.50 -10.72 59.65
C ARG A 95 -0.32 -10.62 58.14
N MET A 96 0.06 -11.72 57.48
CA MET A 96 0.05 -11.80 56.02
C MET A 96 -1.40 -11.80 55.51
N ILE A 97 -1.70 -10.93 54.54
CA ILE A 97 -3.03 -10.80 53.95
C ILE A 97 -3.06 -11.15 52.45
N TYR A 98 -1.90 -11.13 51.78
CA TYR A 98 -1.81 -11.44 50.36
C TYR A 98 -0.40 -11.90 49.99
N HIS A 99 -0.30 -12.79 49.00
CA HIS A 99 0.96 -13.21 48.41
C HIS A 99 0.80 -13.36 46.89
N PHE A 100 1.87 -13.07 46.15
CA PHE A 100 1.92 -13.23 44.71
C PHE A 100 3.29 -13.72 44.27
N GLY A 101 3.31 -14.86 43.58
CA GLY A 101 4.52 -15.64 43.29
C GLY A 101 4.59 -16.94 44.10
N MET A 102 5.43 -17.89 43.66
CA MET A 102 5.74 -19.11 44.41
C MET A 102 7.23 -19.11 44.78
N THR A 103 7.51 -19.41 46.05
CA THR A 103 8.81 -19.86 46.55
C THR A 103 9.01 -21.33 46.17
N ASP A 104 10.11 -21.65 45.51
CA ASP A 104 10.54 -23.03 45.29
C ASP A 104 10.99 -23.70 46.62
N GLU A 105 11.20 -25.02 46.60
CA GLU A 105 11.68 -25.79 47.76
C GLU A 105 13.11 -25.39 48.23
N ALA A 106 13.84 -24.60 47.43
CA ALA A 106 15.17 -24.07 47.71
C ALA A 106 15.17 -22.56 48.10
N GLY A 107 14.00 -21.94 48.26
CA GLY A 107 13.83 -20.53 48.60
C GLY A 107 13.93 -19.51 47.44
N GLY A 108 14.00 -19.97 46.19
CA GLY A 108 14.00 -19.14 44.98
C GLY A 108 12.59 -18.76 44.50
N TRP A 109 12.46 -17.61 43.82
CA TRP A 109 11.16 -17.08 43.38
C TRP A 109 10.90 -17.29 41.89
N THR A 110 9.76 -17.92 41.57
CA THR A 110 9.28 -18.04 40.19
C THR A 110 8.62 -16.73 39.74
N PHE A 111 8.86 -16.29 38.50
CA PHE A 111 8.24 -15.09 37.95
C PHE A 111 6.78 -15.41 37.59
N PRO A 112 5.78 -14.87 38.33
CA PRO A 112 4.38 -15.23 38.12
C PRO A 112 3.75 -14.48 36.94
N GLY A 113 4.48 -13.59 36.27
CA GLY A 113 3.98 -12.64 35.29
C GLY A 113 3.72 -11.26 35.89
N VAL A 114 3.17 -10.34 35.09
CA VAL A 114 2.87 -8.96 35.52
C VAL A 114 1.37 -8.70 35.46
N THR A 115 0.78 -8.39 36.61
CA THR A 115 -0.67 -8.18 36.77
C THR A 115 -0.94 -7.03 37.75
N SER A 116 -2.20 -6.63 37.81
CA SER A 116 -2.72 -5.73 38.84
C SER A 116 -3.30 -6.55 40.00
N HIS A 117 -3.24 -6.02 41.21
CA HIS A 117 -3.67 -6.73 42.42
C HIS A 117 -4.76 -5.94 43.14
N LEU A 118 -5.92 -6.58 43.35
CA LEU A 118 -6.98 -6.08 44.20
C LEU A 118 -7.00 -6.92 45.48
N ILE A 119 -6.53 -6.34 46.58
CA ILE A 119 -6.29 -7.02 47.86
C ILE A 119 -7.36 -6.57 48.85
N ALA A 120 -8.15 -7.50 49.38
CA ALA A 120 -9.11 -7.19 50.43
C ALA A 120 -8.38 -6.80 51.73
N LEU A 121 -8.82 -5.71 52.36
CA LEU A 121 -8.35 -5.27 53.67
C LEU A 121 -9.40 -5.64 54.74
N PRO A 122 -8.97 -5.96 55.97
CA PRO A 122 -9.91 -6.17 57.06
C PRO A 122 -10.57 -4.84 57.47
N PRO A 123 -11.79 -4.85 58.06
CA PRO A 123 -12.52 -3.63 58.39
C PRO A 123 -11.80 -2.69 59.38
N ASP A 124 -10.90 -3.23 60.18
CA ASP A 124 -10.11 -2.55 61.21
C ASP A 124 -8.71 -2.12 60.74
N PHE A 125 -8.45 -2.07 59.42
CA PHE A 125 -7.13 -1.72 58.86
C PHE A 125 -6.62 -0.31 59.19
N ALA A 126 -7.49 0.57 59.69
CA ALA A 126 -7.17 1.98 59.89
C ALA A 126 -6.02 2.16 60.90
N GLY A 127 -4.99 2.89 60.50
CA GLY A 127 -3.83 3.17 61.36
C GLY A 127 -2.81 2.04 61.45
N SER A 128 -3.11 0.84 60.92
CA SER A 128 -2.17 -0.28 60.77
C SER A 128 -1.02 0.06 59.82
N THR A 129 0.09 -0.64 59.98
CA THR A 129 1.26 -0.55 59.12
C THR A 129 1.19 -1.61 58.04
N LEU A 130 1.00 -1.19 56.80
CA LEU A 130 1.12 -2.09 55.66
C LEU A 130 2.61 -2.29 55.35
N LYS A 131 3.07 -3.54 55.30
CA LYS A 131 4.43 -3.92 54.89
C LYS A 131 4.34 -4.74 53.59
N LEU A 132 5.14 -4.38 52.59
CA LEU A 132 5.32 -5.14 51.35
C LEU A 132 6.72 -5.73 51.36
N HIS A 133 6.82 -7.04 51.23
CA HIS A 133 8.10 -7.74 51.01
C HIS A 133 8.20 -8.06 49.52
N VAL A 134 9.05 -7.32 48.80
CA VAL A 134 9.16 -7.40 47.35
C VAL A 134 10.43 -8.16 46.98
N PHE A 135 10.31 -9.09 46.05
CA PHE A 135 11.39 -9.91 45.55
C PHE A 135 11.71 -9.56 44.09
N SER A 136 12.98 -9.30 43.78
CA SER A 136 13.46 -9.00 42.43
C SER A 136 14.89 -9.45 42.19
N ASP A 137 15.06 -10.34 41.23
CA ASP A 137 16.34 -10.71 40.61
C ASP A 137 16.73 -9.79 39.44
N TYR A 138 15.90 -8.77 39.17
CA TYR A 138 16.05 -7.86 38.02
C TYR A 138 16.66 -6.52 38.42
N SER A 139 17.11 -5.67 37.47
CA SER A 139 17.78 -4.39 37.77
C SER A 139 16.92 -3.37 38.54
N ASN A 140 15.60 -3.52 38.53
CA ASN A 140 14.66 -2.69 39.28
C ASN A 140 13.93 -3.47 40.39
N ILE A 141 13.63 -2.83 41.51
CA ILE A 141 12.88 -3.41 42.65
C ILE A 141 12.06 -2.32 43.36
N GLY A 142 10.90 -2.66 43.91
CA GLY A 142 10.02 -1.73 44.61
C GLY A 142 8.66 -1.53 43.92
N LEU A 143 8.00 -0.41 44.23
CA LEU A 143 6.63 -0.09 43.83
C LEU A 143 6.59 1.13 42.89
N ARG A 144 6.34 0.95 41.58
CA ARG A 144 6.39 2.04 40.56
C ARG A 144 5.02 2.58 40.15
N GLY A 145 3.95 1.92 40.54
CA GLY A 145 2.59 2.21 40.12
C GLY A 145 1.74 2.83 41.22
N ARG A 146 0.52 3.19 40.83
CA ARG A 146 -0.47 3.75 41.72
C ARG A 146 -0.95 2.70 42.72
N MET A 147 -1.10 3.15 43.96
CA MET A 147 -1.61 2.36 45.06
C MET A 147 -2.78 3.11 45.68
N SER A 148 -3.98 2.56 45.53
CA SER A 148 -5.23 3.21 45.92
C SER A 148 -5.98 2.37 46.93
N ILE A 149 -6.55 3.01 47.95
CA ILE A 149 -7.43 2.39 48.94
C ILE A 149 -8.83 2.98 48.80
N GLY A 150 -9.83 2.12 48.89
CA GLY A 150 -11.22 2.53 48.90
C GLY A 150 -12.13 1.32 48.90
N ARG A 151 -13.41 1.55 48.64
CA ARG A 151 -14.37 0.46 48.43
C ARG A 151 -13.97 -0.29 47.15
N ALA A 152 -14.00 -1.61 47.20
CA ALA A 152 -13.62 -2.45 46.05
C ALA A 152 -14.39 -2.06 44.77
N GLU A 153 -15.69 -1.76 44.87
CA GLU A 153 -16.52 -1.34 43.73
C GLU A 153 -16.05 -0.02 43.12
N ASP A 154 -15.71 0.97 43.94
CA ASP A 154 -15.28 2.29 43.48
C ASP A 154 -13.89 2.22 42.83
N LEU A 155 -13.00 1.37 43.36
CA LEU A 155 -11.70 1.08 42.74
C LEU A 155 -11.86 0.45 41.35
N ILE A 156 -12.71 -0.56 41.22
CA ILE A 156 -12.98 -1.21 39.92
C ILE A 156 -13.61 -0.21 38.94
N ARG A 157 -14.55 0.63 39.43
CA ARG A 157 -15.22 1.65 38.61
C ARG A 157 -14.24 2.71 38.10
N ASP A 158 -13.30 3.14 38.94
CA ASP A 158 -12.25 4.07 38.56
C ASP A 158 -11.35 3.47 37.47
N VAL A 159 -10.88 2.23 37.67
CA VAL A 159 -10.10 1.47 36.67
C VAL A 159 -10.84 1.37 35.33
N MET A 160 -12.12 1.00 35.35
CA MET A 160 -12.94 0.89 34.14
C MET A 160 -13.07 2.23 33.40
N ARG A 161 -13.26 3.35 34.11
CA ARG A 161 -13.34 4.69 33.49
C ARG A 161 -12.00 5.19 32.97
N ARG A 162 -10.91 4.79 33.64
CA ARG A 162 -9.56 5.19 33.27
C ARG A 162 -9.09 4.49 32.00
N ASP A 163 -9.37 3.19 31.89
CA ASP A 163 -8.88 2.33 30.81
C ASP A 163 -9.87 2.20 29.64
N ALA A 164 -11.07 2.78 29.74
CA ALA A 164 -12.14 2.64 28.74
C ALA A 164 -11.67 2.98 27.32
N ASP A 165 -10.92 4.08 27.15
CA ASP A 165 -10.42 4.50 25.85
C ASP A 165 -9.35 3.54 25.32
N GLY A 166 -8.46 3.02 26.18
CA GLY A 166 -7.47 2.02 25.79
C GLY A 166 -8.06 0.70 25.32
N ILE A 167 -9.13 0.23 25.98
CA ILE A 167 -9.85 -0.98 25.55
C ILE A 167 -10.53 -0.75 24.20
N VAL A 168 -11.29 0.34 24.07
CA VAL A 168 -12.03 0.64 22.83
C VAL A 168 -11.08 0.83 21.66
N ILE A 169 -10.03 1.62 21.83
CA ILE A 169 -9.00 1.85 20.81
C ILE A 169 -8.28 0.54 20.47
N GLY A 170 -7.86 -0.22 21.48
CA GLY A 170 -7.18 -1.50 21.28
C GLY A 170 -8.02 -2.48 20.46
N LEU A 171 -9.30 -2.65 20.79
CA LEU A 171 -10.23 -3.51 20.07
C LEU A 171 -10.47 -3.05 18.62
N LEU A 172 -10.63 -1.74 18.40
CA LEU A 172 -10.78 -1.19 17.04
C LEU A 172 -9.55 -1.46 16.17
N ILE A 173 -8.36 -1.26 16.73
CA ILE A 173 -7.09 -1.52 16.05
C ILE A 173 -6.93 -3.03 15.74
N ILE A 174 -7.27 -3.91 16.69
CA ILE A 174 -7.27 -5.37 16.47
C ILE A 174 -8.23 -5.74 15.35
N PHE A 175 -9.45 -5.19 15.35
CA PHE A 175 -10.43 -5.41 14.29
C PHE A 175 -9.88 -5.04 12.91
N PHE A 176 -9.26 -3.85 12.77
CA PHE A 176 -8.63 -3.46 11.51
C PHE A 176 -7.47 -4.39 11.13
N GLY A 177 -6.67 -4.84 12.09
CA GLY A 177 -5.57 -5.77 11.86
C GLY A 177 -6.04 -7.12 11.34
N ILE A 178 -7.05 -7.72 11.99
CA ILE A 178 -7.65 -9.00 11.60
C ILE A 178 -8.33 -8.89 10.23
N PHE A 179 -9.12 -7.83 10.03
CA PHE A 179 -9.79 -7.59 8.75
C PHE A 179 -8.80 -7.48 7.60
N ASP A 180 -7.68 -6.80 7.82
CA ASP A 180 -6.62 -6.67 6.82
C ASP A 180 -5.91 -7.99 6.51
N LEU A 181 -5.65 -8.80 7.56
CA LEU A 181 -5.09 -10.14 7.43
C LEU A 181 -6.03 -11.06 6.64
N PHE A 182 -7.32 -10.98 6.92
CA PHE A 182 -8.35 -11.74 6.21
C PHE A 182 -8.38 -11.39 4.71
N ILE A 183 -8.39 -10.10 4.37
CA ILE A 183 -8.29 -9.63 2.97
C ILE A 183 -7.01 -10.15 2.29
N ALA A 184 -5.89 -10.17 3.02
CA ALA A 184 -4.62 -10.66 2.48
C ALA A 184 -4.64 -12.18 2.20
N LEU A 185 -5.42 -12.95 2.96
CA LEU A 185 -5.59 -14.40 2.75
C LEU A 185 -6.56 -14.72 1.61
N GLU A 186 -7.65 -13.95 1.47
CA GLU A 186 -8.66 -14.19 0.41
C GLU A 186 -8.18 -13.81 -1.00
N GLN A 187 -7.24 -12.87 -1.12
CA GLN A 187 -6.75 -12.38 -2.42
C GLN A 187 -5.24 -12.65 -2.55
N PRO A 188 -4.80 -13.93 -2.66
CA PRO A 188 -3.39 -14.33 -2.70
C PRO A 188 -2.72 -14.05 -4.05
N GLU A 189 -3.11 -12.97 -4.76
CA GLU A 189 -2.48 -12.58 -6.02
C GLU A 189 -0.97 -12.44 -5.85
N LYS A 190 -0.23 -13.23 -6.65
CA LYS A 190 1.21 -13.44 -6.58
C LYS A 190 1.97 -12.11 -6.48
N GLY A 191 2.43 -11.80 -5.27
CA GLY A 191 3.58 -10.91 -5.03
C GLY A 191 3.30 -9.45 -4.62
N SER A 192 2.06 -8.99 -4.46
CA SER A 192 1.83 -7.54 -4.18
C SER A 192 1.28 -7.18 -2.79
N ARG A 193 0.79 -8.14 -1.99
CA ARG A 193 0.08 -7.85 -0.73
C ARG A 193 0.61 -8.63 0.46
N ALA A 194 1.83 -8.31 0.89
CA ALA A 194 2.29 -8.77 2.20
C ALA A 194 1.40 -8.18 3.31
N PRO A 195 1.02 -8.96 4.34
CA PRO A 195 0.08 -8.55 5.40
C PRO A 195 0.70 -7.60 6.45
N PHE A 196 1.67 -6.78 6.07
CA PHE A 196 2.46 -5.99 7.01
C PHE A 196 1.65 -4.98 7.81
N PHE A 197 0.67 -4.32 7.19
CA PHE A 197 -0.27 -3.43 7.90
C PHE A 197 -1.09 -4.22 8.93
N GLY A 198 -1.70 -5.34 8.53
CA GLY A 198 -2.46 -6.21 9.42
C GLY A 198 -1.65 -6.73 10.62
N ILE A 199 -0.42 -7.20 10.38
CA ILE A 199 0.51 -7.63 11.44
C ILE A 199 0.80 -6.47 12.40
N TYR A 200 1.17 -5.30 11.88
CA TYR A 200 1.48 -4.13 12.70
C TYR A 200 0.28 -3.70 13.53
N ALA A 201 -0.89 -3.52 12.90
CA ALA A 201 -2.12 -3.12 13.58
C ALA A 201 -2.50 -4.12 14.68
N LEU A 202 -2.50 -5.43 14.39
CA LEU A 202 -2.81 -6.45 15.38
C LEU A 202 -1.86 -6.36 16.60
N CYS A 203 -0.56 -6.21 16.36
CA CYS A 203 0.44 -6.08 17.44
C CYS A 203 0.23 -4.80 18.26
N VAL A 204 -0.02 -3.66 17.61
CA VAL A 204 -0.33 -2.38 18.29
C VAL A 204 -1.58 -2.51 19.15
N GLY A 205 -2.63 -3.14 18.64
CA GLY A 205 -3.89 -3.30 19.35
C GLY A 205 -3.75 -4.22 20.57
N LEU A 206 -3.07 -5.36 20.41
CA LEU A 206 -2.74 -6.27 21.52
C LEU A 206 -1.85 -5.58 22.56
N TYR A 207 -0.85 -4.82 22.12
CA TYR A 207 -0.01 -4.01 23.00
C TYR A 207 -0.85 -2.99 23.78
N THR A 208 -1.78 -2.30 23.13
CA THR A 208 -2.65 -1.29 23.76
C THR A 208 -3.56 -1.91 24.83
N ILE A 209 -4.23 -3.04 24.52
CA ILE A 209 -5.00 -3.79 25.53
C ILE A 209 -4.10 -4.22 26.68
N ASN A 210 -2.88 -4.67 26.37
CA ASN A 210 -1.93 -5.11 27.39
C ASN A 210 -1.53 -3.99 28.37
N LEU A 211 -1.63 -2.72 27.98
CA LEU A 211 -1.33 -1.61 28.88
C LEU A 211 -2.45 -1.32 29.90
N THR A 212 -3.63 -1.94 29.76
CA THR A 212 -4.77 -1.75 30.66
C THR A 212 -4.69 -2.66 31.90
N THR A 213 -5.26 -2.18 32.99
CA THR A 213 -5.52 -2.90 34.25
C THR A 213 -6.81 -3.72 34.13
N VAL A 214 -7.82 -3.23 33.40
CA VAL A 214 -9.12 -3.93 33.23
C VAL A 214 -8.96 -5.35 32.73
N LYS A 215 -8.03 -5.62 31.79
CA LYS A 215 -7.81 -6.99 31.31
C LYS A 215 -7.44 -7.98 32.42
N ASP A 216 -6.72 -7.51 33.45
CA ASP A 216 -6.25 -8.35 34.56
C ASP A 216 -7.41 -8.68 35.52
N LEU A 217 -8.36 -7.73 35.66
CA LEU A 217 -9.58 -7.92 36.43
C LEU A 217 -10.59 -8.85 35.74
N VAL A 218 -10.69 -8.77 34.41
CA VAL A 218 -11.63 -9.59 33.61
C VAL A 218 -11.09 -11.01 33.40
N PHE A 219 -9.79 -11.15 33.11
CA PHE A 219 -9.16 -12.43 32.84
C PHE A 219 -7.77 -12.51 33.49
N HIS A 220 -7.74 -13.06 34.70
CA HIS A 220 -6.51 -13.17 35.49
C HIS A 220 -5.60 -14.30 34.99
N ALA A 221 -4.77 -13.98 34.00
CA ALA A 221 -3.74 -14.86 33.47
C ALA A 221 -2.43 -14.09 33.22
N PRO A 222 -1.64 -13.77 34.27
CA PRO A 222 -0.52 -12.84 34.17
C PRO A 222 0.56 -13.28 33.18
N MET A 223 0.90 -14.58 33.16
CA MET A 223 1.88 -15.13 32.21
C MET A 223 1.38 -15.11 30.77
N PHE A 224 0.12 -15.45 30.52
CA PHE A 224 -0.48 -15.36 29.19
C PHE A 224 -0.40 -13.93 28.65
N TRP A 225 -0.80 -12.94 29.45
CA TRP A 225 -0.71 -11.54 29.05
C TRP A 225 0.72 -11.07 28.84
N PHE A 226 1.68 -11.58 29.61
CA PHE A 226 3.10 -11.31 29.39
C PHE A 226 3.59 -11.91 28.06
N THR A 227 3.18 -13.13 27.72
CA THR A 227 3.48 -13.75 26.42
C THR A 227 2.91 -12.95 25.26
N VAL A 228 1.63 -12.55 25.35
CA VAL A 228 0.97 -11.72 24.32
C VAL A 228 1.71 -10.40 24.12
N TYR A 229 2.09 -9.74 25.21
CA TYR A 229 2.89 -8.51 25.18
C TYR A 229 4.23 -8.73 24.47
N PHE A 230 4.93 -9.80 24.85
CA PHE A 230 6.25 -10.13 24.31
C PHE A 230 6.19 -10.35 22.80
N ILE A 231 5.24 -11.18 22.34
CA ILE A 231 5.03 -11.47 20.92
C ILE A 231 4.66 -10.20 20.14
N ALA A 232 3.75 -9.38 20.68
CA ALA A 232 3.38 -8.12 20.04
C ALA A 232 4.58 -7.18 19.87
N LEU A 233 5.45 -7.10 20.88
CA LEU A 233 6.61 -6.23 20.87
C LEU A 233 7.68 -6.64 19.84
N ILE A 234 7.91 -7.95 19.65
CA ILE A 234 8.89 -8.45 18.67
C ILE A 234 8.37 -8.42 17.22
N LEU A 235 7.05 -8.55 17.02
CA LEU A 235 6.44 -8.54 15.68
C LEU A 235 6.08 -7.14 15.17
N MET A 236 5.91 -6.16 16.06
CA MET A 236 5.61 -4.79 15.69
C MET A 236 6.66 -4.18 14.73
N PRO A 237 7.99 -4.31 14.94
CA PRO A 237 9.00 -3.88 13.97
C PRO A 237 8.87 -4.57 12.61
N VAL A 238 8.62 -5.88 12.58
CA VAL A 238 8.42 -6.65 11.33
C VAL A 238 7.27 -6.05 10.51
N GLY A 239 6.16 -5.72 11.17
CA GLY A 239 5.00 -5.09 10.54
C GLY A 239 5.30 -3.69 9.98
N ILE A 240 5.83 -2.77 10.79
CA ILE A 240 6.01 -1.38 10.35
C ILE A 240 7.11 -1.22 9.30
N VAL A 241 8.25 -1.91 9.47
CA VAL A 241 9.38 -1.83 8.53
C VAL A 241 9.00 -2.48 7.21
N GLY A 242 8.31 -3.63 7.26
CA GLY A 242 7.74 -4.28 6.08
C GLY A 242 6.76 -3.37 5.35
N PHE A 243 5.87 -2.69 6.09
CA PHE A 243 4.93 -1.73 5.52
C PHE A 243 5.64 -0.58 4.81
N VAL A 244 6.65 0.04 5.45
CA VAL A 244 7.41 1.15 4.85
C VAL A 244 8.17 0.70 3.61
N TRP A 245 8.83 -0.46 3.66
CA TRP A 245 9.54 -1.03 2.51
C TRP A 245 8.61 -1.30 1.33
N GLN A 246 7.48 -1.98 1.55
CA GLN A 246 6.50 -2.29 0.51
C GLN A 246 5.83 -1.03 -0.03
N THR A 247 5.54 -0.07 0.85
CA THR A 247 4.85 1.15 0.49
C THR A 247 5.79 2.04 -0.31
N PHE A 248 6.86 2.52 0.30
CA PHE A 248 7.66 3.58 -0.27
C PHE A 248 8.74 3.09 -1.25
N ARG A 249 8.84 1.76 -1.46
CA ARG A 249 9.77 1.10 -2.40
C ARG A 249 11.12 1.82 -2.53
N PRO A 250 11.87 2.03 -1.44
CA PRO A 250 13.27 2.43 -1.56
C PRO A 250 13.97 1.37 -2.43
N GLU A 251 14.89 1.79 -3.32
CA GLU A 251 15.51 1.00 -4.41
C GLU A 251 15.75 -0.49 -4.08
N ARG A 252 15.70 -1.39 -5.08
CA ARG A 252 15.95 -2.84 -4.88
C ARG A 252 17.30 -3.03 -4.17
N GLY A 253 17.30 -3.71 -3.01
CA GLY A 253 18.48 -3.83 -2.16
C GLY A 253 18.65 -2.70 -1.14
N SER A 254 17.62 -1.88 -0.90
CA SER A 254 17.63 -0.84 0.12
C SER A 254 17.83 -1.40 1.53
N LEU A 255 18.44 -0.59 2.39
CA LEU A 255 18.66 -0.93 3.80
C LEU A 255 17.33 -1.27 4.50
N ALA A 256 16.20 -0.66 4.13
CA ALA A 256 14.87 -1.00 4.67
C ALA A 256 14.47 -2.48 4.44
N HIS A 257 14.79 -3.06 3.26
CA HIS A 257 14.51 -4.48 3.01
C HIS A 257 15.36 -5.39 3.90
N ARG A 258 16.66 -5.07 4.03
CA ARG A 258 17.58 -5.81 4.91
C ARG A 258 17.19 -5.70 6.37
N LEU A 259 16.77 -4.52 6.82
CA LEU A 259 16.28 -4.29 8.18
C LEU A 259 15.02 -5.12 8.46
N TRP A 260 14.08 -5.16 7.52
CA TRP A 260 12.90 -6.02 7.66
C TRP A 260 13.28 -7.51 7.79
N GLN A 261 14.19 -8.02 6.96
CA GLN A 261 14.69 -9.41 7.09
C GLN A 261 15.41 -9.64 8.42
N ALA A 262 16.23 -8.67 8.85
CA ALA A 262 16.92 -8.73 10.13
C ALA A 262 15.94 -8.81 11.30
N HIS A 263 14.81 -8.08 11.25
CA HIS A 263 13.78 -8.16 12.29
C HIS A 263 13.05 -9.50 12.34
N ILE A 264 12.86 -10.17 11.21
CA ILE A 264 12.32 -11.54 11.22
C ILE A 264 13.28 -12.48 11.96
N GLY A 265 14.57 -12.42 11.63
CA GLY A 265 15.59 -13.20 12.33
C GLY A 265 15.70 -12.83 13.81
N TYR A 266 15.66 -11.54 14.13
CA TYR A 266 15.73 -11.03 15.50
C TYR A 266 14.52 -11.42 16.35
N ALA A 267 13.32 -11.40 15.77
CA ALA A 267 12.11 -11.87 16.43
C ALA A 267 12.21 -13.37 16.75
N LEU A 268 12.77 -14.19 15.86
CA LEU A 268 13.01 -15.61 16.13
C LEU A 268 14.01 -15.80 17.27
N VAL A 269 15.12 -15.03 17.29
CA VAL A 269 16.10 -15.06 18.40
C VAL A 269 15.44 -14.68 19.73
N CYS A 270 14.65 -13.60 19.76
CA CYS A 270 13.92 -13.19 20.96
C CYS A 270 12.94 -14.27 21.44
N LEU A 271 12.23 -14.91 20.50
CA LEU A 271 11.30 -15.99 20.81
C LEU A 271 12.03 -17.20 21.42
N VAL A 272 13.17 -17.60 20.86
CA VAL A 272 14.00 -18.70 21.40
C VAL A 272 14.49 -18.37 22.82
N PHE A 273 15.00 -17.16 23.04
CA PHE A 273 15.46 -16.73 24.37
C PHE A 273 14.31 -16.70 25.39
N TYR A 274 13.14 -16.24 24.96
CA TYR A 274 11.94 -16.24 25.79
C TYR A 274 11.47 -17.65 26.15
N LEU A 275 11.41 -18.56 25.18
CA LEU A 275 11.06 -19.97 25.43
C LEU A 275 12.08 -20.66 26.34
N ALA A 276 13.37 -20.37 26.18
CA ALA A 276 14.42 -20.88 27.07
C ALA A 276 14.25 -20.36 28.50
N ALA A 277 13.80 -19.11 28.69
CA ALA A 277 13.50 -18.54 29.99
C ALA A 277 12.27 -19.16 30.66
N LEU A 278 11.25 -19.52 29.87
CA LEU A 278 10.05 -20.18 30.40
C LEU A 278 10.36 -21.56 30.98
N TRP A 279 11.44 -22.19 30.54
CA TRP A 279 11.89 -23.50 31.03
C TRP A 279 13.12 -23.39 31.95
N ASP A 280 13.44 -22.18 32.41
CA ASP A 280 14.58 -21.85 33.28
C ASP A 280 15.95 -22.36 32.75
N TRP A 281 16.10 -22.52 31.43
CA TRP A 281 17.36 -22.95 30.80
C TRP A 281 18.44 -21.86 30.84
N ILE A 282 18.03 -20.60 30.92
CA ILE A 282 18.92 -19.43 31.00
C ILE A 282 18.38 -18.42 32.01
N PRO A 283 19.25 -17.61 32.65
CA PRO A 283 18.81 -16.56 33.56
C PRO A 283 17.90 -15.53 32.87
N ARG A 284 16.84 -15.10 33.55
CA ARG A 284 15.86 -14.13 33.02
C ARG A 284 16.49 -12.81 32.53
N PRO A 285 17.48 -12.19 33.22
CA PRO A 285 18.15 -11.01 32.69
C PRO A 285 18.82 -11.23 31.33
N VAL A 286 19.38 -12.43 31.12
CA VAL A 286 19.98 -12.84 29.84
C VAL A 286 18.91 -13.07 28.79
N ALA A 287 17.82 -13.76 29.15
CA ALA A 287 16.70 -14.01 28.25
C ALA A 287 16.00 -12.75 27.74
N TYR A 288 15.83 -11.75 28.61
CA TYR A 288 15.17 -10.50 28.27
C TYR A 288 16.14 -9.45 27.69
N PHE A 289 17.46 -9.66 27.76
CA PHE A 289 18.43 -8.72 27.19
C PHE A 289 18.17 -8.36 25.71
N PRO A 290 17.88 -9.32 24.80
CA PRO A 290 17.53 -9.00 23.42
C PRO A 290 16.32 -8.06 23.30
N ILE A 291 15.28 -8.22 24.13
CA ILE A 291 14.12 -7.33 24.02
C ILE A 291 14.45 -5.89 24.44
N HIS A 292 15.35 -5.69 25.41
CA HIS A 292 15.82 -4.35 25.76
C HIS A 292 16.64 -3.74 24.63
N LEU A 293 17.56 -4.51 24.03
CA LEU A 293 18.33 -4.07 22.88
C LEU A 293 17.43 -3.69 21.69
N LEU A 294 16.38 -4.47 21.42
CA LEU A 294 15.40 -4.18 20.37
C LEU A 294 14.78 -2.79 20.54
N ARG A 295 14.42 -2.41 21.76
CA ARG A 295 13.78 -1.10 22.03
C ARG A 295 14.69 0.06 21.66
N PHE A 296 16.00 -0.05 21.90
CA PHE A 296 16.97 0.98 21.50
C PHE A 296 17.21 1.00 20.00
N VAL A 297 17.39 -0.18 19.39
CA VAL A 297 17.57 -0.31 17.93
C VAL A 297 16.35 0.23 17.18
N PHE A 298 15.15 -0.04 17.68
CA PHE A 298 13.89 0.40 17.09
C PHE A 298 13.75 1.93 17.05
N ILE A 299 14.24 2.65 18.07
CA ILE A 299 14.24 4.12 18.06
C ILE A 299 15.12 4.65 16.93
N LEU A 300 16.35 4.15 16.81
CA LEU A 300 17.28 4.54 15.73
C LEU A 300 16.71 4.22 14.35
N GLU A 301 16.04 3.08 14.23
CA GLU A 301 15.35 2.68 13.01
C GLU A 301 14.18 3.59 12.66
N MET A 302 13.33 3.97 13.62
CA MET A 302 12.23 4.91 13.36
C MET A 302 12.74 6.25 12.84
N VAL A 303 13.87 6.74 13.35
CA VAL A 303 14.55 7.94 12.82
C VAL A 303 15.00 7.72 11.37
N TYR A 304 15.60 6.58 11.06
CA TYR A 304 16.00 6.23 9.69
C TYR A 304 14.79 6.16 8.73
N LEU A 305 13.72 5.47 9.11
CA LEU A 305 12.50 5.38 8.29
C LEU A 305 11.86 6.75 8.09
N LEU A 306 11.81 7.58 9.13
CA LEU A 306 11.32 8.95 9.02
C LEU A 306 12.14 9.76 8.01
N GLY A 307 13.46 9.59 7.96
CA GLY A 307 14.32 10.21 6.96
C GLY A 307 13.94 9.82 5.52
N ILE A 308 13.68 8.53 5.27
CA ILE A 308 13.23 8.05 3.95
C ILE A 308 11.88 8.69 3.59
N VAL A 309 10.92 8.62 4.50
CA VAL A 309 9.55 9.11 4.25
C VAL A 309 9.55 10.63 4.08
N ALA A 310 10.29 11.37 4.89
CA ALA A 310 10.44 12.82 4.77
C ALA A 310 11.02 13.23 3.42
N ASN A 311 12.07 12.53 2.95
CA ASN A 311 12.63 12.77 1.63
C ASN A 311 11.58 12.60 0.52
N GLN A 312 10.72 11.57 0.60
CA GLN A 312 9.64 11.38 -0.37
C GLN A 312 8.51 12.41 -0.24
N ALA A 313 8.15 12.82 0.98
CA ALA A 313 7.09 13.78 1.23
C ALA A 313 7.43 15.18 0.71
N PHE A 314 8.67 15.64 0.97
CA PHE A 314 9.10 17.01 0.69
C PHE A 314 9.80 17.16 -0.66
N ARG A 315 10.67 16.23 -1.07
CA ARG A 315 11.39 16.35 -2.37
C ARG A 315 10.61 15.80 -3.55
N ARG A 316 9.84 14.72 -3.35
CA ARG A 316 9.10 14.04 -4.43
C ARG A 316 7.59 14.34 -4.43
N GLY A 317 7.11 15.13 -3.48
CA GLY A 317 5.69 15.49 -3.38
C GLY A 317 4.76 14.30 -3.08
N ASN A 318 5.27 13.19 -2.54
CA ASN A 318 4.46 11.99 -2.31
C ASN A 318 3.42 12.23 -1.20
N VAL A 319 2.14 12.17 -1.56
CA VAL A 319 1.03 12.41 -0.63
C VAL A 319 0.94 11.33 0.46
N GLU A 320 1.24 10.07 0.14
CA GLU A 320 1.22 8.97 1.12
C GLU A 320 2.28 9.17 2.21
N ALA A 321 3.44 9.71 1.82
CA ALA A 321 4.51 10.03 2.75
C ALA A 321 4.11 11.17 3.70
N ARG A 322 3.35 12.16 3.20
CA ARG A 322 2.78 13.23 4.04
C ARG A 322 1.75 12.68 5.02
N ILE A 323 0.89 11.77 4.59
CA ILE A 323 -0.09 11.09 5.46
C ILE A 323 0.62 10.32 6.58
N TYR A 324 1.70 9.58 6.24
CA TYR A 324 2.49 8.85 7.22
C TYR A 324 3.08 9.78 8.29
N ILE A 325 3.73 10.88 7.87
CA ILE A 325 4.34 11.86 8.80
C ILE A 325 3.27 12.52 9.67
N ALA A 326 2.12 12.90 9.09
CA ALA A 326 1.01 13.47 9.82
C ALA A 326 0.44 12.50 10.87
N GLY A 327 0.35 11.20 10.55
CA GLY A 327 -0.07 10.18 11.51
C GLY A 327 0.93 9.89 12.62
N LEU A 328 2.24 10.04 12.34
CA LEU A 328 3.30 9.84 13.32
C LEU A 328 3.41 11.00 14.33
N ALA A 329 3.04 12.22 13.94
CA ALA A 329 3.15 13.39 14.80
C ALA A 329 2.40 13.26 16.15
N PRO A 330 1.13 12.79 16.21
CA PRO A 330 0.47 12.47 17.47
C PRO A 330 1.21 11.47 18.35
N VAL A 331 1.86 10.44 17.77
CA VAL A 331 2.67 9.47 18.54
C VAL A 331 3.82 10.19 19.23
N ALA A 332 4.52 11.07 18.51
CA ALA A 332 5.64 11.83 19.08
C ALA A 332 5.18 12.79 20.19
N VAL A 333 4.07 13.51 19.99
CA VAL A 333 3.51 14.45 20.96
C VAL A 333 3.06 13.75 22.23
N PHE A 334 2.23 12.71 22.11
CA PHE A 334 1.73 11.99 23.29
C PHE A 334 2.83 11.15 23.94
N GLY A 335 3.78 10.61 23.17
CA GLY A 335 4.96 9.94 23.70
C GLY A 335 5.84 10.90 24.52
N ALA A 336 6.02 12.15 24.07
CA ALA A 336 6.73 13.16 24.83
C ALA A 336 5.98 13.56 26.11
N TYR A 337 4.65 13.67 26.07
CA TYR A 337 3.84 13.88 27.27
C TYR A 337 3.99 12.74 28.28
N ASP A 338 3.82 11.49 27.84
CA ASP A 338 3.95 10.32 28.70
C ASP A 338 5.38 10.19 29.25
N LEU A 339 6.40 10.62 28.50
CA LEU A 339 7.79 10.70 28.98
C LEU A 339 7.95 11.76 30.07
N LEU A 340 7.35 12.94 29.92
CA LEU A 340 7.38 14.00 30.94
C LEU A 340 6.63 13.58 32.21
N VAL A 341 5.54 12.82 32.07
CA VAL A 341 4.86 12.18 33.21
C VAL A 341 5.80 11.17 33.88
N ALA A 342 6.45 10.31 33.09
CA ALA A 342 7.36 9.28 33.61
C ALA A 342 8.62 9.86 34.30
N LEU A 343 9.06 11.05 33.91
CA LEU A 343 10.20 11.75 34.53
C LEU A 343 9.82 12.51 35.81
N GLY A 344 8.52 12.72 36.06
CA GLY A 344 8.01 13.38 37.28
C GLY A 344 7.69 14.89 37.23
N PRO A 345 8.06 15.70 36.20
CA PRO A 345 7.59 17.09 36.11
C PRO A 345 6.07 17.25 35.99
N ILE A 346 5.39 16.26 35.42
CA ILE A 346 3.93 16.26 35.25
C ILE A 346 3.33 15.17 36.11
N LEU A 347 2.43 15.55 37.01
CA LEU A 347 1.64 14.60 37.81
C LEU A 347 0.34 14.29 37.06
N SER A 348 0.32 13.18 36.34
CA SER A 348 -0.86 12.70 35.61
C SER A 348 -0.88 11.19 35.55
N ASP A 349 -2.04 10.59 35.81
CA ASP A 349 -2.24 9.14 35.72
C ASP A 349 -2.83 8.71 34.37
N ARG A 350 -3.19 9.68 33.53
CA ARG A 350 -3.65 9.43 32.16
C ARG A 350 -2.45 9.28 31.23
N SER A 351 -2.47 8.21 30.45
CA SER A 351 -1.55 8.00 29.32
C SER A 351 -2.31 8.29 28.03
N PHE A 352 -1.70 9.08 27.14
CA PHE A 352 -2.32 9.44 25.86
C PHE A 352 -1.68 8.74 24.66
N VAL A 353 -0.65 7.91 24.88
CA VAL A 353 0.08 7.25 23.78
C VAL A 353 -0.83 6.42 22.86
N GLN A 354 -1.89 5.81 23.41
CA GLN A 354 -2.88 5.02 22.65
C GLN A 354 -3.61 5.84 21.58
N TRP A 355 -3.88 7.13 21.85
CA TRP A 355 -4.46 8.04 20.87
C TRP A 355 -3.49 8.33 19.73
N GLY A 356 -2.20 8.47 20.05
CA GLY A 356 -1.15 8.62 19.04
C GLY A 356 -1.04 7.39 18.15
N LEU A 357 -0.99 6.20 18.76
CA LEU A 357 -0.94 4.92 18.05
C LEU A 357 -2.17 4.70 17.17
N PHE A 358 -3.37 5.06 17.64
CA PHE A 358 -4.60 5.01 16.86
C PHE A 358 -4.53 5.90 15.62
N CYS A 359 -4.16 7.17 15.78
CA CYS A 359 -3.99 8.11 14.67
C CYS A 359 -2.97 7.59 13.64
N PHE A 360 -1.89 6.97 14.12
CA PHE A 360 -0.88 6.40 13.25
C PHE A 360 -1.40 5.18 12.48
N VAL A 361 -1.99 4.19 13.14
CA VAL A 361 -2.61 3.02 12.48
C VAL A 361 -3.68 3.46 11.48
N PHE A 362 -4.51 4.44 11.84
CA PHE A 362 -5.52 5.02 10.95
C PHE A 362 -4.88 5.65 9.70
N SER A 363 -3.77 6.37 9.85
CA SER A 363 -3.02 6.94 8.73
C SER A 363 -2.47 5.86 7.78
N LEU A 364 -1.97 4.74 8.32
CA LEU A 364 -1.50 3.61 7.50
C LEU A 364 -2.66 2.96 6.75
N GLY A 365 -3.82 2.83 7.40
CA GLY A 365 -5.06 2.38 6.76
C GLY A 365 -5.52 3.30 5.62
N MET A 366 -5.41 4.62 5.80
CA MET A 366 -5.70 5.59 4.72
C MET A 366 -4.74 5.44 3.54
N ILE A 367 -3.45 5.27 3.78
CA ILE A 367 -2.44 5.02 2.73
C ILE A 367 -2.81 3.74 1.97
N ARG A 368 -3.13 2.65 2.69
CA ARG A 368 -3.51 1.38 2.09
C ARG A 368 -4.78 1.50 1.24
N ARG A 369 -5.82 2.16 1.77
CA ARG A 369 -7.08 2.42 1.04
C ARG A 369 -6.83 3.24 -0.22
N ARG A 370 -6.04 4.31 -0.13
CA ARG A 370 -5.72 5.19 -1.26
C ARG A 370 -5.04 4.41 -2.39
N ARG A 371 -4.05 3.58 -2.07
CA ARG A 371 -3.38 2.73 -3.06
C ARG A 371 -4.31 1.74 -3.71
N HIS A 372 -5.17 1.11 -2.93
CA HIS A 372 -6.13 0.16 -3.46
C HIS A 372 -7.08 0.84 -4.46
N LEU A 373 -7.54 2.06 -4.16
CA LEU A 373 -8.35 2.85 -5.08
C LEU A 373 -7.58 3.27 -6.34
N ASP A 374 -6.32 3.69 -6.20
CA ASP A 374 -5.50 4.08 -7.36
C ASP A 374 -5.25 2.91 -8.32
N ILE A 375 -4.90 1.73 -7.78
CA ILE A 375 -4.72 0.51 -8.58
C ILE A 375 -6.04 0.12 -9.26
N ARG A 376 -7.16 0.14 -8.54
CA ARG A 376 -8.47 -0.19 -9.10
C ARG A 376 -8.84 0.75 -10.24
N ASN A 377 -8.64 2.07 -10.08
CA ASN A 377 -8.93 3.05 -11.11
C ASN A 377 -8.07 2.83 -12.35
N ARG A 378 -6.76 2.56 -12.19
CA ARG A 378 -5.88 2.23 -13.33
C ARG A 378 -6.33 0.98 -14.06
N LEU A 379 -6.72 -0.08 -13.34
CA LEU A 379 -7.22 -1.32 -13.95
C LEU A 379 -8.49 -1.08 -14.76
N VAL A 380 -9.42 -0.26 -14.25
CA VAL A 380 -10.63 0.12 -14.99
C VAL A 380 -10.28 0.93 -16.25
N THR A 381 -9.35 1.88 -16.16
CA THR A 381 -8.89 2.63 -17.33
C THR A 381 -8.27 1.70 -18.39
N TYR A 382 -7.42 0.76 -17.98
CA TYR A 382 -6.82 -0.22 -18.91
C TYR A 382 -7.87 -1.14 -19.53
N ALA A 383 -8.87 -1.57 -18.77
CA ALA A 383 -9.96 -2.38 -19.28
C ALA A 383 -10.75 -1.65 -20.37
N HIS A 384 -11.10 -0.38 -20.14
CA HIS A 384 -11.76 0.45 -21.16
C HIS A 384 -10.88 0.71 -22.39
N GLU A 385 -9.56 0.88 -22.23
CA GLU A 385 -8.66 1.04 -23.38
C GLU A 385 -8.60 -0.23 -24.23
N LEU A 386 -8.58 -1.41 -23.59
CA LEU A 386 -8.61 -2.71 -24.27
C LEU A 386 -9.94 -2.94 -24.99
N GLU A 387 -11.06 -2.63 -24.35
CA GLU A 387 -12.41 -2.74 -24.93
C GLU A 387 -12.53 -1.87 -26.18
N ARG A 388 -12.12 -0.59 -26.09
CA ARG A 388 -12.10 0.33 -27.24
C ARG A 388 -11.25 -0.19 -28.40
N ARG A 389 -10.07 -0.75 -28.14
CA ARG A 389 -9.22 -1.36 -29.17
C ARG A 389 -9.89 -2.60 -29.80
N SER A 390 -10.63 -3.38 -29.01
CA SER A 390 -11.36 -4.54 -29.49
C SER A 390 -12.49 -4.13 -30.44
N GLU A 391 -13.28 -3.11 -30.08
CA GLU A 391 -14.36 -2.57 -30.91
C GLU A 391 -13.83 -2.00 -32.24
N GLU A 392 -12.72 -1.26 -32.22
CA GLU A 392 -12.07 -0.74 -33.43
C GLU A 392 -11.65 -1.89 -34.36
N LYS A 393 -11.09 -2.97 -33.79
CA LYS A 393 -10.68 -4.15 -34.55
C LYS A 393 -11.88 -4.89 -35.15
N GLU A 394 -12.97 -5.03 -34.39
CA GLU A 394 -14.21 -5.66 -34.87
C GLU A 394 -14.83 -4.85 -36.02
N LYS A 395 -14.85 -3.52 -35.89
CA LYS A 395 -15.31 -2.63 -36.98
C LYS A 395 -14.44 -2.79 -38.23
N LEU A 396 -13.12 -2.80 -38.09
CA LEU A 396 -12.20 -3.03 -39.22
C LEU A 396 -12.42 -4.40 -39.88
N MET A 397 -12.63 -5.45 -39.08
CA MET A 397 -12.95 -6.79 -39.59
C MET A 397 -14.26 -6.82 -40.37
N LYS A 398 -15.28 -6.08 -39.91
CA LYS A 398 -16.55 -5.96 -40.59
C LYS A 398 -16.42 -5.22 -41.93
N ASP A 399 -15.77 -4.06 -41.92
CA ASP A 399 -15.53 -3.26 -43.14
C ASP A 399 -14.74 -4.08 -44.19
N LEU A 400 -13.79 -4.92 -43.73
CA LEU A 400 -13.08 -5.85 -44.60
C LEU A 400 -13.98 -6.94 -45.18
N HIS A 401 -14.79 -7.59 -44.33
CA HIS A 401 -15.68 -8.68 -44.75
C HIS A 401 -16.65 -8.19 -45.83
N ASP A 402 -17.20 -6.99 -45.65
CA ASP A 402 -18.12 -6.36 -46.60
C ASP A 402 -17.42 -5.99 -47.92
N GLY A 403 -16.20 -5.44 -47.87
CA GLY A 403 -15.41 -5.08 -49.06
C GLY A 403 -14.96 -6.30 -49.89
N ILE A 404 -14.27 -7.26 -49.26
CA ILE A 404 -13.80 -8.48 -49.93
C ILE A 404 -14.97 -9.36 -50.36
N GLY A 405 -16.03 -9.45 -49.56
CA GLY A 405 -17.20 -10.27 -49.87
C GLY A 405 -17.86 -9.87 -51.19
N GLY A 406 -17.96 -8.55 -51.46
CA GLY A 406 -18.46 -8.03 -52.73
C GLY A 406 -17.57 -8.36 -53.92
N LEU A 407 -16.25 -8.21 -53.76
CA LEU A 407 -15.28 -8.51 -54.82
C LEU A 407 -15.24 -10.01 -55.15
N ALA A 408 -15.21 -10.87 -54.13
CA ALA A 408 -15.22 -12.32 -54.29
C ALA A 408 -16.50 -12.82 -54.99
N THR A 409 -17.65 -12.26 -54.62
CA THR A 409 -18.94 -12.56 -55.27
C THR A 409 -18.93 -12.16 -56.74
N SER A 410 -18.37 -10.99 -57.05
CA SER A 410 -18.25 -10.50 -58.44
C SER A 410 -17.33 -11.38 -59.28
N ILE A 411 -16.18 -11.80 -58.73
CA ILE A 411 -15.27 -12.76 -59.36
C ILE A 411 -15.98 -14.09 -59.65
N PHE A 412 -16.74 -14.61 -58.68
CA PHE A 412 -17.50 -15.85 -58.85
C PHE A 412 -18.51 -15.77 -60.00
N PHE A 413 -19.33 -14.72 -60.05
CA PHE A 413 -20.31 -14.55 -61.14
C PHE A 413 -19.66 -14.36 -62.50
N LEU A 414 -18.56 -13.60 -62.59
CA LEU A 414 -17.81 -13.43 -63.84
C LEU A 414 -17.23 -14.76 -64.31
N ALA A 415 -16.66 -15.56 -63.40
CA ALA A 415 -16.14 -16.89 -63.71
C ALA A 415 -17.24 -17.86 -64.17
N GLU A 416 -18.41 -17.84 -63.54
CA GLU A 416 -19.54 -18.69 -63.92
C GLU A 416 -20.09 -18.29 -65.30
N THR A 417 -20.22 -16.99 -65.55
CA THR A 417 -20.66 -16.46 -66.85
C THR A 417 -19.64 -16.79 -67.96
N ALA A 418 -18.35 -16.80 -67.65
CA ALA A 418 -17.29 -17.13 -68.61
C ALA A 418 -17.44 -18.53 -69.20
N LYS A 419 -17.97 -19.50 -68.44
CA LYS A 419 -18.22 -20.88 -68.91
C LYS A 419 -19.23 -20.97 -70.05
N SER A 420 -20.09 -19.96 -70.19
CA SER A 420 -21.14 -19.91 -71.21
C SER A 420 -20.73 -19.17 -72.50
N TYR A 421 -19.55 -18.55 -72.54
CA TYR A 421 -19.10 -17.80 -73.71
C TYR A 421 -18.46 -18.69 -74.76
N SER A 422 -19.02 -18.64 -75.98
CA SER A 422 -18.47 -19.27 -77.19
C SER A 422 -17.55 -18.33 -78.00
N SER A 423 -17.54 -17.04 -77.68
CA SER A 423 -16.68 -16.03 -78.33
C SER A 423 -15.37 -15.83 -77.56
N GLU A 424 -14.26 -16.07 -78.22
CA GLU A 424 -12.91 -15.87 -77.66
C GLU A 424 -12.69 -14.42 -77.17
N ALA A 425 -13.21 -13.43 -77.89
CA ALA A 425 -13.11 -12.03 -77.51
C ALA A 425 -13.89 -11.71 -76.20
N LYS A 426 -15.05 -12.33 -75.98
CA LYS A 426 -15.84 -12.17 -74.74
C LYS A 426 -15.17 -12.88 -73.57
N LEU A 427 -14.65 -14.09 -73.80
CA LEU A 427 -13.90 -14.85 -72.80
C LEU A 427 -12.65 -14.10 -72.32
N LYS A 428 -11.86 -13.55 -73.26
CA LYS A 428 -10.64 -12.78 -72.95
C LYS A 428 -10.93 -11.53 -72.13
N ARG A 429 -12.02 -10.80 -72.44
CA ARG A 429 -12.46 -9.64 -71.64
C ARG A 429 -12.91 -10.04 -70.23
N ASN A 430 -13.61 -11.16 -70.09
CA ASN A 430 -14.10 -11.61 -68.79
C ASN A 430 -12.96 -12.10 -67.88
N LEU A 431 -11.98 -12.80 -68.45
CA LEU A 431 -10.75 -13.19 -67.74
C LEU A 431 -9.93 -11.98 -67.29
N ALA A 432 -9.85 -10.92 -68.11
CA ALA A 432 -9.20 -9.68 -67.72
C ALA A 432 -9.91 -9.01 -66.53
N ALA A 433 -11.24 -8.96 -66.53
CA ALA A 433 -12.02 -8.42 -65.41
C ALA A 433 -11.84 -9.24 -64.12
N ILE A 434 -11.80 -10.57 -64.21
CA ILE A 434 -11.51 -11.45 -63.07
C ILE A 434 -10.10 -11.16 -62.52
N SER A 435 -9.10 -11.00 -63.39
CA SER A 435 -7.72 -10.69 -63.01
C SER A 435 -7.60 -9.33 -62.30
N GLU A 436 -8.31 -8.31 -62.81
CA GLU A 436 -8.35 -6.97 -62.22
C GLU A 436 -8.99 -7.00 -60.81
N LEU A 437 -10.17 -7.62 -60.67
CA LEU A 437 -10.86 -7.75 -59.37
C LEU A 437 -10.09 -8.62 -58.36
N SER A 438 -9.37 -9.64 -58.82
CA SER A 438 -8.53 -10.47 -57.96
C SER A 438 -7.32 -9.69 -57.44
N THR A 439 -6.71 -8.87 -58.30
CA THR A 439 -5.60 -7.98 -57.94
C THR A 439 -6.07 -6.90 -56.95
N GLU A 440 -7.27 -6.37 -57.16
CA GLU A 440 -7.92 -5.44 -56.23
C GLU A 440 -8.18 -6.08 -54.87
N SER A 441 -8.75 -7.29 -54.83
CA SER A 441 -9.02 -8.05 -53.60
C SER A 441 -7.73 -8.31 -52.80
N LEU A 442 -6.64 -8.72 -53.48
CA LEU A 442 -5.34 -8.92 -52.85
C LEU A 442 -4.75 -7.62 -52.30
N GLY A 443 -4.96 -6.51 -53.02
CA GLY A 443 -4.59 -5.17 -52.56
C GLY A 443 -5.34 -4.77 -51.29
N GLU A 444 -6.65 -5.02 -51.21
CA GLU A 444 -7.45 -4.74 -50.01
C GLU A 444 -7.06 -5.61 -48.82
N ILE A 445 -6.81 -6.90 -49.03
CA ILE A 445 -6.31 -7.81 -47.99
C ILE A 445 -4.95 -7.33 -47.46
N ARG A 446 -4.01 -6.97 -48.34
CA ARG A 446 -2.68 -6.49 -47.95
C ARG A 446 -2.78 -5.18 -47.16
N THR A 447 -3.60 -4.25 -47.65
CA THR A 447 -3.94 -2.98 -46.97
C THR A 447 -4.49 -3.24 -45.56
N PHE A 448 -5.40 -4.19 -45.40
CA PHE A 448 -5.95 -4.59 -44.09
C PHE A 448 -4.93 -5.28 -43.18
N MET A 449 -4.13 -6.21 -43.71
CA MET A 449 -3.07 -6.87 -42.95
C MET A 449 -2.07 -5.84 -42.41
N HIS A 450 -1.70 -4.85 -43.23
CA HIS A 450 -0.93 -3.71 -42.75
C HIS A 450 -1.68 -2.90 -41.71
N SER A 451 -3.00 -2.72 -41.81
CA SER A 451 -3.80 -2.00 -40.80
C SER A 451 -3.81 -2.68 -39.42
N LEU A 452 -3.58 -3.99 -39.33
CA LEU A 452 -3.59 -4.76 -38.08
C LEU A 452 -2.26 -4.79 -37.33
N ASP A 453 -1.13 -4.52 -37.98
CA ASP A 453 0.20 -4.63 -37.37
C ASP A 453 0.79 -3.25 -37.05
N ASP A 454 0.92 -2.95 -35.76
CA ASP A 454 1.42 -1.66 -35.27
C ASP A 454 2.95 -1.59 -35.21
N GLN A 455 3.67 -2.71 -35.30
CA GLN A 455 5.12 -2.72 -35.06
C GLN A 455 6.01 -2.43 -36.29
N ASP A 456 5.47 -2.56 -37.51
CA ASP A 456 6.27 -2.44 -38.75
C ASP A 456 6.00 -1.17 -39.59
N ARG A 457 5.19 -0.23 -39.08
CA ARG A 457 4.84 1.00 -39.83
C ARG A 457 5.94 2.06 -39.75
N ASN A 458 6.75 2.16 -40.79
CA ASN A 458 7.70 3.25 -40.96
C ASN A 458 7.62 3.84 -42.37
N TRP A 459 8.13 5.08 -42.53
CA TRP A 459 8.12 5.78 -43.81
C TRP A 459 8.90 5.03 -44.90
N SER A 460 9.97 4.32 -44.54
CA SER A 460 10.74 3.51 -45.48
C SER A 460 9.94 2.35 -46.11
N ALA A 461 9.07 1.69 -45.33
CA ALA A 461 8.21 0.62 -45.81
C ALA A 461 7.18 1.15 -46.81
N LEU A 462 6.52 2.29 -46.49
CA LEU A 462 5.62 2.95 -47.44
C LEU A 462 6.33 3.32 -48.74
N ILE A 463 7.51 3.94 -48.67
CA ILE A 463 8.29 4.34 -49.85
C ILE A 463 8.63 3.12 -50.71
N ALA A 464 9.08 2.03 -50.11
CA ALA A 464 9.40 0.80 -50.82
C ALA A 464 8.16 0.23 -51.55
N GLU A 465 7.01 0.28 -50.91
CA GLU A 465 5.76 -0.23 -51.47
C GLU A 465 5.19 0.65 -52.59
N LEU A 466 5.22 1.99 -52.43
CA LEU A 466 4.88 2.92 -53.51
C LEU A 466 5.81 2.74 -54.71
N ARG A 467 7.11 2.50 -54.46
CA ARG A 467 8.08 2.24 -55.52
C ARG A 467 7.78 0.93 -56.24
N HIS A 468 7.56 -0.15 -55.49
CA HIS A 468 7.28 -1.47 -56.05
C HIS A 468 5.96 -1.49 -56.82
N HIS A 469 4.89 -0.94 -56.25
CA HIS A 469 3.58 -0.85 -56.90
C HIS A 469 3.64 -0.01 -58.17
N GLY A 470 4.25 1.18 -58.10
CA GLY A 470 4.36 2.07 -59.25
C GLY A 470 5.19 1.50 -60.38
N SER A 471 6.38 0.94 -60.08
CA SER A 471 7.24 0.28 -61.07
C SER A 471 6.50 -0.86 -61.76
N ASN A 472 5.91 -1.80 -61.01
CA ASN A 472 5.17 -2.91 -61.60
C ASN A 472 3.98 -2.45 -62.47
N LEU A 473 3.22 -1.46 -62.01
CA LEU A 473 1.99 -1.04 -62.68
C LEU A 473 2.27 -0.18 -63.91
N ILE A 474 3.20 0.78 -63.81
CA ILE A 474 3.49 1.78 -64.85
C ILE A 474 4.40 1.18 -65.92
N GLU A 475 5.45 0.45 -65.54
CA GLU A 475 6.36 -0.17 -66.51
C GLU A 475 5.68 -1.29 -67.30
N ALA A 476 4.74 -2.03 -66.70
CA ALA A 476 3.92 -3.02 -67.42
C ALA A 476 3.08 -2.41 -68.56
N HIS A 477 2.83 -1.10 -68.52
CA HIS A 477 2.14 -0.34 -69.56
C HIS A 477 3.10 0.44 -70.48
N GLY A 478 4.41 0.19 -70.39
CA GLY A 478 5.43 0.77 -71.27
C GLY A 478 5.83 2.21 -70.95
N LEU A 479 5.58 2.66 -69.71
CA LEU A 479 5.83 4.02 -69.22
C LEU A 479 7.05 4.04 -68.29
N GLU A 480 7.79 5.15 -68.27
CA GLU A 480 8.87 5.35 -67.29
C GLU A 480 8.30 5.78 -65.93
N TYR A 481 8.75 5.15 -64.83
CA TYR A 481 8.35 5.49 -63.46
C TYR A 481 9.54 5.92 -62.61
N GLU A 482 9.45 7.08 -61.98
CA GLU A 482 10.46 7.61 -61.08
C GLU A 482 9.83 8.02 -59.73
N LEU A 483 10.41 7.56 -58.62
CA LEU A 483 9.98 7.95 -57.27
C LEU A 483 11.16 8.46 -56.43
N ASP A 484 11.07 9.74 -56.07
CA ASP A 484 11.97 10.42 -55.14
C ASP A 484 11.27 10.66 -53.81
N ALA A 485 11.94 10.34 -52.70
CA ALA A 485 11.39 10.52 -51.37
C ALA A 485 12.42 11.07 -50.38
N ALA A 486 12.03 12.06 -49.59
CA ALA A 486 12.81 12.66 -48.52
C ALA A 486 12.01 12.72 -47.22
N VAL A 487 12.56 12.17 -46.13
CA VAL A 487 11.90 12.08 -44.83
C VAL A 487 12.79 12.67 -43.74
N ASP A 488 12.33 13.74 -43.09
CA ASP A 488 12.98 14.35 -41.92
C ASP A 488 12.92 13.39 -40.73
N GLN A 489 14.04 13.23 -40.01
CA GLN A 489 14.11 12.39 -38.79
C GLN A 489 13.14 12.85 -37.68
N ARG A 490 12.77 14.13 -37.71
CA ARG A 490 11.80 14.73 -36.78
C ARG A 490 10.34 14.46 -37.16
N ALA A 491 10.08 13.84 -38.31
CA ALA A 491 8.74 13.46 -38.70
C ALA A 491 8.11 12.51 -37.64
N PRO A 492 6.80 12.64 -37.36
CA PRO A 492 6.09 11.70 -36.51
C PRO A 492 6.07 10.31 -37.16
N ASN A 493 5.79 9.29 -36.33
CA ASN A 493 5.61 7.94 -36.84
C ASN A 493 4.39 7.87 -37.77
N LEU A 494 4.48 7.01 -38.77
CA LEU A 494 3.43 6.83 -39.76
C LEU A 494 2.24 6.08 -39.13
N SER A 495 1.09 6.73 -39.03
CA SER A 495 -0.13 6.10 -38.54
C SER A 495 -0.77 5.20 -39.60
N SER A 496 -1.52 4.18 -39.17
CA SER A 496 -2.29 3.28 -40.04
C SER A 496 -3.17 4.04 -41.03
N PRO A 497 -4.03 4.99 -40.58
CA PRO A 497 -4.93 5.68 -41.49
C PRO A 497 -4.17 6.50 -42.54
N LEU A 498 -3.04 7.12 -42.16
CA LEU A 498 -2.22 7.91 -43.06
C LEU A 498 -1.54 7.04 -44.12
N TYR A 499 -0.95 5.91 -43.72
CA TYR A 499 -0.34 4.94 -44.64
C TYR A 499 -1.34 4.46 -45.70
N LEU A 500 -2.53 4.01 -45.28
CA LEU A 500 -3.53 3.43 -46.18
C LEU A 500 -4.07 4.46 -47.18
N ASN A 501 -4.36 5.68 -46.71
CA ASN A 501 -4.89 6.73 -47.56
C ASN A 501 -3.83 7.29 -48.53
N LEU A 502 -2.55 7.39 -48.13
CA LEU A 502 -1.47 7.74 -49.05
C LEU A 502 -1.32 6.70 -50.16
N PHE A 503 -1.32 5.41 -49.81
CA PHE A 503 -1.25 4.33 -50.81
C PHE A 503 -2.44 4.34 -51.77
N ARG A 504 -3.66 4.55 -51.26
CA ARG A 504 -4.88 4.62 -52.09
C ARG A 504 -4.89 5.83 -53.03
N ILE A 505 -4.49 7.01 -52.56
CA ILE A 505 -4.36 8.20 -53.41
C ILE A 505 -3.33 7.96 -54.50
N HIS A 506 -2.18 7.37 -54.15
CA HIS A 506 -1.16 6.99 -55.12
C HIS A 506 -1.68 6.00 -56.18
N LYS A 507 -2.34 4.91 -55.77
CA LYS A 507 -2.92 3.91 -56.68
C LYS A 507 -3.93 4.51 -57.64
N GLU A 508 -4.85 5.32 -57.12
CA GLU A 508 -5.90 5.97 -57.91
C GLU A 508 -5.30 6.97 -58.91
N ALA A 509 -4.30 7.76 -58.50
CA ALA A 509 -3.60 8.67 -59.39
C ALA A 509 -2.90 7.94 -60.54
N LEU A 510 -2.15 6.87 -60.25
CA LEU A 510 -1.49 6.06 -61.29
C LEU A 510 -2.49 5.40 -62.25
N THR A 511 -3.61 4.92 -61.72
CA THR A 511 -4.67 4.29 -62.53
C THR A 511 -5.32 5.32 -63.47
N ASN A 512 -5.54 6.55 -63.00
CA ASN A 512 -6.04 7.64 -63.83
C ASN A 512 -5.05 8.02 -64.94
N ILE A 513 -3.74 8.03 -64.64
CA ILE A 513 -2.70 8.29 -65.65
C ILE A 513 -2.74 7.23 -66.75
N ILE A 514 -2.76 5.94 -66.38
CA ILE A 514 -2.80 4.83 -67.34
C ILE A 514 -4.05 4.90 -68.22
N LYS A 515 -5.21 5.20 -67.63
CA LYS A 515 -6.49 5.21 -68.35
C LYS A 515 -6.65 6.44 -69.24
N HIS A 516 -6.08 7.59 -68.88
CA HIS A 516 -6.48 8.87 -69.47
C HIS A 516 -5.33 9.74 -70.00
N ALA A 517 -4.12 9.67 -69.44
CA ALA A 517 -3.10 10.69 -69.69
C ALA A 517 -2.35 10.53 -71.03
N ARG A 518 -2.22 9.32 -71.58
CA ARG A 518 -1.30 9.04 -72.72
C ARG A 518 0.11 9.62 -72.49
N ALA A 519 0.58 9.51 -71.25
CA ALA A 519 1.90 9.95 -70.84
C ALA A 519 3.01 9.04 -71.42
N GLY A 520 4.26 9.49 -71.38
CA GLY A 520 5.46 8.66 -71.54
C GLY A 520 6.21 8.44 -70.23
N ARG A 521 6.05 9.35 -69.26
CA ARG A 521 6.75 9.32 -67.97
C ARG A 521 5.84 9.75 -66.82
N VAL A 522 6.02 9.10 -65.67
CA VAL A 522 5.39 9.45 -64.39
C VAL A 522 6.46 9.68 -63.34
N ARG A 523 6.39 10.84 -62.66
CA ARG A 523 7.25 11.19 -61.54
C ARG A 523 6.44 11.37 -60.26
N VAL A 524 6.88 10.70 -59.20
CA VAL A 524 6.31 10.79 -57.87
C VAL A 524 7.33 11.38 -56.91
N THR A 525 6.96 12.43 -56.18
CA THR A 525 7.78 12.98 -55.10
C THR A 525 7.05 12.92 -53.77
N LEU A 526 7.72 12.41 -52.73
CA LEU A 526 7.21 12.38 -51.36
C LEU A 526 8.17 13.10 -50.43
N GLU A 527 7.73 14.23 -49.87
CA GLU A 527 8.49 15.01 -48.90
C GLU A 527 7.76 14.99 -47.55
N VAL A 528 8.45 14.52 -46.52
CA VAL A 528 7.91 14.42 -45.15
C VAL A 528 8.79 15.25 -44.23
N GLU A 529 8.26 16.39 -43.78
CA GLU A 529 8.91 17.29 -42.85
C GLU A 529 8.37 17.09 -41.42
N ALA A 530 8.90 17.85 -40.46
CA ALA A 530 8.46 17.79 -39.07
C ALA A 530 6.97 18.13 -38.84
N ARG A 531 6.34 18.89 -39.75
CA ARG A 531 4.94 19.37 -39.59
C ARG A 531 4.09 19.29 -40.85
N ARG A 532 4.64 18.81 -41.95
CA ARG A 532 3.94 18.75 -43.24
C ARG A 532 4.39 17.55 -44.02
N LEU A 533 3.46 16.93 -44.74
CA LEU A 533 3.71 15.99 -45.80
C LEU A 533 3.24 16.59 -47.11
N THR A 534 4.06 16.43 -48.15
CA THR A 534 3.73 16.77 -49.53
C THR A 534 3.92 15.53 -50.40
N LEU A 535 2.85 15.06 -51.06
CA LEU A 535 2.91 14.01 -52.07
C LEU A 535 2.52 14.63 -53.42
N CYS A 536 3.41 14.55 -54.40
CA CYS A 536 3.18 15.05 -55.74
C CYS A 536 3.30 13.89 -56.74
N ILE A 537 2.31 13.76 -57.63
CA ILE A 537 2.28 12.75 -58.69
C ILE A 537 2.06 13.50 -60.00
N ARG A 538 3.02 13.43 -60.91
CA ARG A 538 3.02 14.19 -62.17
C ARG A 538 3.24 13.27 -63.36
N ASP A 539 2.46 13.48 -64.41
CA ASP A 539 2.67 12.88 -65.73
C ASP A 539 3.00 13.94 -66.79
N ASP A 540 3.54 13.49 -67.94
CA ASP A 540 3.83 14.31 -69.12
C ASP A 540 2.81 14.13 -70.25
N GLY A 541 1.59 13.69 -69.91
CA GLY A 541 0.53 13.38 -70.85
C GLY A 541 -0.24 14.58 -71.40
N ILE A 542 -1.39 14.30 -72.01
CA ILE A 542 -2.24 15.30 -72.69
C ILE A 542 -3.02 16.22 -71.74
N GLY A 543 -3.01 15.93 -70.43
CA GLY A 543 -3.81 16.64 -69.43
C GLY A 543 -5.33 16.46 -69.62
N PHE A 544 -6.14 17.24 -68.91
CA PHE A 544 -7.60 17.27 -69.01
C PHE A 544 -8.15 18.70 -69.01
N LYS A 545 -9.32 18.92 -69.66
CA LYS A 545 -9.96 20.25 -69.72
C LYS A 545 -10.52 20.66 -68.35
N GLN A 546 -10.08 21.80 -67.83
CA GLN A 546 -10.66 22.39 -66.63
C GLN A 546 -12.15 22.77 -66.87
N GLY A 547 -13.03 22.31 -65.98
CA GLY A 547 -14.48 22.63 -66.02
C GLY A 547 -15.44 21.45 -66.25
N GLY A 548 -14.94 20.23 -66.48
CA GLY A 548 -15.76 19.02 -66.49
C GLY A 548 -16.17 18.56 -65.08
N ARG A 549 -17.32 17.90 -64.95
CA ARG A 549 -17.84 17.36 -63.67
C ARG A 549 -16.80 16.39 -63.08
N ARG A 550 -16.37 16.60 -61.82
CA ARG A 550 -15.50 15.68 -61.08
C ARG A 550 -16.27 14.38 -60.83
N GLU A 551 -16.11 13.38 -61.66
CA GLU A 551 -16.77 12.07 -61.50
C GLU A 551 -15.78 11.00 -60.99
N GLY A 552 -16.27 10.12 -60.11
CA GLY A 552 -15.58 8.92 -59.64
C GLY A 552 -14.29 9.16 -58.83
N GLY A 553 -13.16 8.82 -59.43
CA GLY A 553 -11.84 8.66 -58.78
C GLY A 553 -11.27 9.93 -58.15
N THR A 554 -11.41 11.07 -58.81
CA THR A 554 -10.88 12.36 -58.32
C THR A 554 -11.64 12.88 -57.09
N SER A 555 -12.94 12.60 -57.00
CA SER A 555 -13.76 12.92 -55.83
C SER A 555 -13.38 12.07 -54.62
N ASN A 556 -13.08 10.79 -54.85
CA ASN A 556 -12.64 9.87 -53.80
C ASN A 556 -11.26 10.26 -53.24
N MET A 557 -10.31 10.67 -54.09
CA MET A 557 -9.02 11.18 -53.61
C MET A 557 -9.18 12.45 -52.76
N ALA A 558 -10.07 13.38 -53.15
CA ALA A 558 -10.32 14.60 -52.40
C ALA A 558 -11.00 14.32 -51.04
N ALA A 559 -11.96 13.39 -50.98
CA ALA A 559 -12.59 12.97 -49.73
C ALA A 559 -11.56 12.34 -48.77
N ARG A 560 -10.68 11.47 -49.28
CA ARG A 560 -9.59 10.87 -48.48
C ARG A 560 -8.59 11.90 -47.98
N ALA A 561 -8.24 12.89 -48.79
CA ALA A 561 -7.38 13.98 -48.36
C ALA A 561 -8.02 14.77 -47.20
N ALA A 562 -9.32 15.08 -47.31
CA ALA A 562 -10.07 15.77 -46.26
C ALA A 562 -10.21 14.94 -44.97
N GLU A 563 -10.41 13.62 -45.06
CA GLU A 563 -10.43 12.70 -43.90
C GLU A 563 -9.13 12.74 -43.11
N MET A 564 -8.00 12.98 -43.79
CA MET A 564 -6.71 13.12 -43.14
C MET A 564 -6.39 14.57 -42.72
N GLY A 565 -7.33 15.51 -42.88
CA GLY A 565 -7.13 16.93 -42.59
C GLY A 565 -6.23 17.66 -43.58
N GLY A 566 -5.99 17.07 -44.76
CA GLY A 566 -5.16 17.62 -45.82
C GLY A 566 -5.97 18.25 -46.97
N THR A 567 -5.25 18.86 -47.90
CA THR A 567 -5.80 19.46 -49.12
C THR A 567 -5.23 18.77 -50.35
N LEU A 568 -6.11 18.41 -51.28
CA LEU A 568 -5.73 17.86 -52.58
C LEU A 568 -5.96 18.90 -53.67
N GLU A 569 -4.91 19.22 -54.40
CA GLU A 569 -4.96 20.07 -55.59
C GLU A 569 -4.65 19.21 -56.82
N ILE A 570 -5.45 19.37 -57.87
CA ILE A 570 -5.23 18.69 -59.15
C ILE A 570 -5.17 19.77 -60.23
N THR A 571 -4.01 19.91 -60.86
CA THR A 571 -3.77 20.87 -61.95
C THR A 571 -3.46 20.13 -63.25
N SER A 572 -3.74 20.79 -64.37
CA SER A 572 -3.49 20.25 -65.70
C SER A 572 -3.07 21.38 -66.62
N GLU A 573 -1.78 21.46 -66.93
CA GLU A 573 -1.19 22.45 -67.84
C GLU A 573 -0.40 21.75 -68.96
N GLN A 574 0.64 21.01 -68.58
CA GLN A 574 1.42 20.09 -69.43
C GLN A 574 1.46 18.74 -68.70
N GLY A 575 0.54 17.83 -69.05
CA GLY A 575 0.19 16.66 -68.23
C GLY A 575 -0.71 16.99 -67.04
N ALA A 576 -0.99 15.99 -66.19
CA ALA A 576 -1.69 16.20 -64.93
C ALA A 576 -0.73 16.16 -63.74
N CYS A 577 -1.05 16.95 -62.71
CA CYS A 577 -0.33 17.01 -61.45
C CYS A 577 -1.34 16.87 -60.31
N VAL A 578 -1.17 15.83 -59.48
CA VAL A 578 -1.92 15.62 -58.24
C VAL A 578 -1.00 15.96 -57.08
N ARG A 579 -1.33 17.02 -56.34
CA ARG A 579 -0.57 17.51 -55.19
C ARG A 579 -1.42 17.38 -53.92
N LEU A 580 -0.99 16.51 -53.00
CA LEU A 580 -1.55 16.38 -51.67
C LEU A 580 -0.64 17.11 -50.67
N GLU A 581 -1.23 18.00 -49.88
CA GLU A 581 -0.57 18.63 -48.73
C GLU A 581 -1.30 18.28 -47.44
N LEU A 582 -0.56 17.85 -46.42
CA LEU A 582 -1.12 17.38 -45.16
C LEU A 582 -0.35 17.92 -43.95
N PRO A 583 -1.02 18.55 -42.97
CA PRO A 583 -0.38 18.91 -41.71
C PRO A 583 -0.11 17.67 -40.86
N LEU A 584 1.11 17.56 -40.32
CA LEU A 584 1.50 16.47 -39.43
C LEU A 584 1.51 16.93 -37.97
N PRO A 585 1.04 16.08 -37.02
CA PRO A 585 1.10 16.38 -35.61
C PRO A 585 2.56 16.46 -35.11
N GLN A 586 2.81 17.29 -34.10
CA GLN A 586 4.13 17.33 -33.46
C GLN A 586 4.42 16.00 -32.78
N LYS A 587 5.66 15.53 -32.97
CA LYS A 587 6.18 14.29 -32.38
C LYS A 587 6.30 14.38 -30.86
#